data_AF-A0A1Q3WB81-F1
#
_entry.id   AF-A0A1Q3WB81-F1
#
_cell.length_a   1.000
_cell.length_b   1.000
_cell.length_c   1.000
_cell.angle_alpha   90.00
_cell.angle_beta   90.00
_cell.angle_gamma   90.00
#
_symmetry.space_group_name_H-M   'P 1'
#
loop_
_entity.id
_entity.type
_entity.pdbx_description
1 polymer ?
#
loop_
_entity_poly.entity_id
_entity_poly.type
_entity_poly.pdbx_seq_one_letter_code
_entity_poly.pdbx_strand_id
1 'polypeptide(L)'
;MASVSNRPIITSAWEDVCYPIYTTPFTNLVPDYELVATDRQQLVIGEPAGRKPVIFAVQSNEYSIIDNSMLRGVVDRLVTDYKLDIRCTPNGEFAINVIVPGETFKIGKQTDTLSRSLVFNNSYNGKMPFKVQGTVVNTTTVEKHQKARMRISYYRQVCSNGLMGWSDEFMNLDDYLNWLLKGKPKKYKNAKEVKTSFQEAYTYQERIGEESDLVLSRKFHHKGLNVAHFEQYLEKVIGQFLSQKNGLTLKVYERMAKQPITNERAEKLLVEAKLPKMLARQAMARMAEEERLLSSESNLWLLYNAANFTLFGAQASLSINDRYRQDEAIFHELATLALTEN
;
A
#
# COMPACT_ATOMS: atom_id res chain seq x y z
N MET A 1 14.22 17.04 24.32
CA MET A 1 13.23 16.04 23.84
C MET A 1 13.99 14.99 23.04
N ALA A 2 14.01 13.73 23.49
CA ALA A 2 14.62 12.66 22.71
C ALA A 2 13.83 12.53 21.40
N SER A 3 14.51 12.59 20.26
CA SER A 3 13.87 12.35 18.97
C SER A 3 13.37 10.90 18.95
N VAL A 4 12.05 10.73 18.91
CA VAL A 4 11.47 9.41 18.71
C VAL A 4 11.92 8.94 17.33
N SER A 5 12.72 7.88 17.28
CA SER A 5 13.20 7.31 16.03
C SER A 5 12.01 6.92 15.17
N ASN A 6 11.92 7.46 13.96
CA ASN A 6 10.92 7.07 12.95
C ASN A 6 11.35 5.81 12.18
N ARG A 7 12.36 5.08 12.65
CA ARG A 7 12.78 3.83 12.01
C ARG A 7 11.66 2.80 12.18
N PRO A 8 11.16 2.20 11.09
CA PRO A 8 10.20 1.12 11.20
C PRO A 8 10.81 -0.08 11.93
N ILE A 9 10.06 -0.62 12.88
CA ILE A 9 10.28 -1.92 13.51
C ILE A 9 9.54 -2.95 12.64
N ILE A 10 10.14 -4.11 12.44
CA ILE A 10 9.56 -5.21 11.67
C ILE A 10 9.11 -6.29 12.65
N THR A 11 7.89 -6.78 12.47
CA THR A 11 7.34 -7.93 13.20
C THR A 11 6.51 -8.82 12.27
N SER A 12 6.37 -10.09 12.65
CA SER A 12 5.51 -11.08 12.01
C SER A 12 4.36 -11.53 12.93
N ALA A 13 4.09 -10.81 14.02
CA ALA A 13 3.07 -11.15 15.01
C ALA A 13 2.03 -10.04 15.15
N TRP A 14 0.76 -10.43 15.23
CA TRP A 14 -0.34 -9.48 15.48
C TRP A 14 -0.26 -8.88 16.88
N GLU A 15 0.22 -9.65 17.85
CA GLU A 15 0.31 -9.29 19.26
C GLU A 15 1.15 -8.01 19.49
N ASP A 16 2.09 -7.73 18.59
CA ASP A 16 2.93 -6.53 18.64
C ASP A 16 2.20 -5.26 18.19
N VAL A 17 1.05 -5.38 17.50
CA VAL A 17 0.30 -4.24 16.94
C VAL A 17 -1.19 -4.22 17.29
N CYS A 18 -1.74 -5.31 17.83
CA CYS A 18 -3.09 -5.46 18.36
C CYS A 18 -3.07 -5.27 19.87
N TYR A 19 -2.85 -4.03 20.30
CA TYR A 19 -2.90 -3.63 21.71
C TYR A 19 -4.10 -2.70 21.96
N PRO A 20 -4.54 -2.56 23.22
CA PRO A 20 -5.66 -1.68 23.55
C PRO A 20 -5.44 -0.26 23.03
N ILE A 21 -6.45 0.28 22.34
CA ILE A 21 -6.47 1.62 21.75
C ILE A 21 -7.86 2.22 21.97
N TYR A 22 -7.93 3.42 22.54
CA TYR A 22 -9.20 4.07 22.86
C TYR A 22 -9.09 5.59 22.77
N THR A 23 -10.24 6.24 22.69
CA THR A 23 -10.35 7.69 22.84
C THR A 23 -10.76 8.07 24.25
N THR A 24 -10.21 9.16 24.77
CA THR A 24 -10.70 9.80 25.99
C THR A 24 -10.77 11.31 25.81
N PRO A 25 -11.79 11.99 26.36
CA PRO A 25 -11.80 13.44 26.45
C PRO A 25 -10.52 13.98 27.09
N PHE A 26 -9.98 15.05 26.52
CA PHE A 26 -8.78 15.71 27.04
C PHE A 26 -8.99 16.23 28.47
N THR A 27 -10.23 16.65 28.80
CA THR A 27 -10.65 17.06 30.14
C THR A 27 -10.45 15.98 31.20
N ASN A 28 -10.43 14.69 30.83
CA ASN A 28 -10.20 13.62 31.79
C ASN A 28 -8.74 13.58 32.27
N LEU A 29 -7.78 14.12 31.50
CA LEU A 29 -6.38 14.22 31.90
C LEU A 29 -6.03 15.56 32.56
N VAL A 30 -6.81 16.60 32.30
CA VAL A 30 -6.61 17.95 32.85
C VAL A 30 -7.94 18.53 33.37
N PRO A 31 -8.52 17.93 34.41
CA PRO A 31 -9.88 18.26 34.87
C PRO A 31 -10.05 19.71 35.34
N ASP A 32 -8.96 20.35 35.77
CA ASP A 32 -8.98 21.70 36.35
C ASP A 32 -8.78 22.82 35.31
N TYR A 33 -8.71 22.48 34.02
CA TYR A 33 -8.45 23.44 32.95
C TYR A 33 -9.63 23.55 31.99
N GLU A 34 -9.97 24.78 31.60
CA GLU A 34 -10.96 25.04 30.56
C GLU A 34 -10.36 24.82 29.16
N LEU A 35 -11.01 23.99 28.35
CA LEU A 35 -10.60 23.76 26.96
C LEU A 35 -11.27 24.76 26.03
N VAL A 36 -10.49 25.69 25.50
CA VAL A 36 -10.95 26.67 24.51
C VAL A 36 -11.01 26.09 23.09
N ALA A 37 -10.20 25.07 22.78
CA ALA A 37 -10.17 24.45 21.46
C ALA A 37 -11.37 23.51 21.23
N THR A 38 -12.14 23.75 20.18
CA THR A 38 -13.38 23.00 19.87
C THR A 38 -13.17 21.79 18.96
N ASP A 39 -12.06 21.74 18.22
CA ASP A 39 -11.81 20.72 17.18
C ASP A 39 -10.93 19.55 17.64
N ARG A 40 -10.19 19.69 18.75
CA ARG A 40 -9.20 18.71 19.25
C ARG A 40 -9.44 18.35 20.71
N GLN A 41 -10.57 17.70 20.95
CA GLN A 41 -11.09 17.45 22.29
C GLN A 41 -10.83 16.02 22.79
N GLN A 42 -10.41 15.11 21.90
CA GLN A 42 -10.19 13.69 22.22
C GLN A 42 -8.72 13.33 22.10
N LEU A 43 -8.23 12.53 23.03
CA LEU A 43 -6.91 11.91 23.00
C LEU A 43 -7.05 10.49 22.49
N VAL A 44 -6.23 10.11 21.52
CA VAL A 44 -6.07 8.72 21.09
C VAL A 44 -4.94 8.09 21.90
N ILE A 45 -5.30 7.20 22.83
CA ILE A 45 -4.37 6.56 23.76
C ILE A 45 -4.26 5.09 23.41
N GLY A 46 -3.03 4.60 23.21
CA GLY A 46 -2.77 3.17 23.09
C GLY A 46 -1.81 2.66 24.15
N GLU A 47 -1.90 1.37 24.42
CA GLU A 47 -1.17 0.70 25.50
C GLU A 47 -0.31 -0.46 24.97
N PRO A 48 0.80 -0.19 24.24
CA PRO A 48 1.67 -1.25 23.74
C PRO A 48 2.28 -2.06 24.89
N ALA A 49 2.38 -3.37 24.72
CA ALA A 49 2.93 -4.28 25.72
C ALA A 49 4.34 -3.85 26.16
N GLY A 50 4.57 -3.87 27.48
CA GLY A 50 5.87 -3.50 28.07
C GLY A 50 6.24 -2.02 27.96
N ARG A 51 5.30 -1.14 27.58
CA ARG A 51 5.51 0.31 27.50
C ARG A 51 4.46 1.06 28.32
N LYS A 52 4.77 2.32 28.65
CA LYS A 52 3.76 3.23 29.21
C LYS A 52 2.69 3.54 28.16
N PRO A 53 1.45 3.87 28.56
CA PRO A 53 0.44 4.39 27.66
C PRO A 53 0.99 5.55 26.81
N VAL A 54 0.65 5.56 25.53
CA VAL A 54 1.13 6.53 24.55
C VAL A 54 -0.04 7.31 23.99
N ILE A 55 0.05 8.64 24.06
CA ILE A 55 -0.88 9.53 23.35
C ILE A 55 -0.38 9.65 21.90
N PHE A 56 -1.09 9.01 20.97
CA PHE A 56 -0.72 9.03 19.55
C PHE A 56 -1.22 10.29 18.82
N ALA A 57 -2.37 10.82 19.23
CA ALA A 57 -2.94 12.02 18.64
C ALA A 57 -3.89 12.75 19.57
N VAL A 58 -4.15 14.02 19.22
CA VAL A 58 -5.29 14.79 19.68
C VAL A 58 -6.21 15.03 18.48
N GLN A 59 -7.46 14.63 18.58
CA GLN A 59 -8.42 14.56 17.47
C GLN A 59 -9.78 15.14 17.87
N SER A 60 -10.66 15.33 16.88
CA SER A 60 -12.05 15.73 17.12
C SER A 60 -12.85 14.66 17.84
N ASN A 61 -13.94 15.06 18.48
CA ASN A 61 -14.96 14.17 19.06
C ASN A 61 -15.51 13.13 18.07
N GLU A 62 -15.59 13.46 16.78
CA GLU A 62 -16.07 12.57 15.72
C GLU A 62 -15.00 11.58 15.19
N TYR A 63 -13.79 11.57 15.76
CA TYR A 63 -12.73 10.67 15.31
C TYR A 63 -13.01 9.22 15.74
N SER A 64 -13.05 8.34 14.75
CA SER A 64 -13.28 6.90 14.90
C SER A 64 -11.97 6.14 14.72
N ILE A 65 -11.59 5.36 15.73
CA ILE A 65 -10.40 4.52 15.68
C ILE A 65 -10.72 3.25 14.87
N ILE A 66 -9.81 2.86 13.98
CA ILE A 66 -9.82 1.54 13.34
C ILE A 66 -8.78 0.70 14.06
N ASP A 67 -9.23 -0.18 14.96
CA ASP A 67 -8.34 -1.06 15.72
C ASP A 67 -7.76 -2.16 14.80
N ASN A 68 -6.44 -2.39 14.91
CA ASN A 68 -5.77 -3.52 14.27
C ASN A 68 -6.36 -4.87 14.72
N SER A 69 -6.92 -4.97 15.94
CA SER A 69 -7.60 -6.19 16.40
C SER A 69 -8.83 -6.52 15.57
N MET A 70 -9.57 -5.51 15.10
CA MET A 70 -10.69 -5.71 14.17
C MET A 70 -10.17 -6.19 12.81
N LEU A 71 -9.10 -5.56 12.28
CA LEU A 71 -8.47 -6.00 11.04
C LEU A 71 -8.01 -7.46 11.12
N ARG A 72 -7.33 -7.85 12.21
CA ARG A 72 -6.96 -9.23 12.49
C ARG A 72 -8.19 -10.14 12.47
N GLY A 73 -9.26 -9.76 13.17
CA GLY A 73 -10.50 -10.54 13.22
C GLY A 73 -11.08 -10.83 11.83
N VAL A 74 -11.09 -9.85 10.94
CA VAL A 74 -11.54 -10.05 9.55
C VAL A 74 -10.59 -10.97 8.77
N VAL A 75 -9.28 -10.76 8.91
CA VAL A 75 -8.26 -11.55 8.21
C VAL A 75 -8.31 -13.02 8.66
N ASP A 76 -8.32 -13.28 9.96
CA ASP A 76 -8.35 -14.63 10.54
C ASP A 76 -9.62 -15.40 10.14
N ARG A 77 -10.75 -14.71 9.92
CA ARG A 77 -11.99 -15.34 9.43
C ARG A 77 -11.93 -15.77 7.97
N LEU A 78 -11.22 -15.02 7.12
CA LEU A 78 -11.29 -15.18 5.66
C LEU A 78 -10.03 -15.82 5.05
N VAL A 79 -8.88 -15.72 5.72
CA VAL A 79 -7.58 -16.18 5.20
C VAL A 79 -7.03 -17.23 6.15
N THR A 80 -7.05 -18.49 5.72
CA THR A 80 -6.68 -19.63 6.57
C THR A 80 -5.18 -19.93 6.64
N ASP A 81 -4.43 -19.55 5.60
CA ASP A 81 -2.97 -19.76 5.52
C ASP A 81 -2.30 -18.47 5.03
N TYR A 82 -1.79 -17.68 5.97
CA TYR A 82 -1.05 -16.46 5.67
C TYR A 82 0.15 -16.26 6.58
N LYS A 83 1.13 -15.52 6.05
CA LYS A 83 2.25 -14.96 6.80
C LYS A 83 2.06 -13.46 7.00
N LEU A 84 2.68 -12.93 8.05
CA LEU A 84 2.67 -11.51 8.34
C LEU A 84 4.05 -10.90 8.16
N ASP A 85 4.08 -9.74 7.51
CA ASP A 85 5.20 -8.80 7.55
C ASP A 85 4.63 -7.43 7.88
N ILE A 86 4.89 -6.96 9.09
CA ILE A 86 4.35 -5.71 9.61
C ILE A 86 5.50 -4.76 9.86
N ARG A 87 5.42 -3.58 9.24
CA ARG A 87 6.32 -2.46 9.50
C ARG A 87 5.56 -1.42 10.31
N CYS A 88 5.99 -1.18 11.53
CA CYS A 88 5.36 -0.22 12.42
C CYS A 88 6.36 0.77 13.00
N THR A 89 5.90 1.96 13.34
CA THR A 89 6.72 3.02 13.91
C THR A 89 6.26 3.35 15.33
N PRO A 90 7.15 3.89 16.20
CA PRO A 90 6.74 4.28 17.55
C PRO A 90 5.67 5.39 17.61
N ASN A 91 5.44 6.12 16.52
CA ASN A 91 4.38 7.14 16.41
C ASN A 91 3.04 6.56 15.89
N GLY A 92 2.85 5.24 15.90
CA GLY A 92 1.57 4.61 15.59
C GLY A 92 1.21 4.64 14.11
N GLU A 93 2.19 4.41 13.22
CA GLU A 93 1.96 4.14 11.80
C GLU A 93 2.23 2.68 11.52
N PHE A 94 1.41 2.07 10.66
CA PHE A 94 1.47 0.65 10.35
C PHE A 94 1.37 0.43 8.85
N ALA A 95 2.23 -0.43 8.32
CA ALA A 95 2.09 -1.08 7.03
C ALA A 95 2.08 -2.59 7.28
N ILE A 96 0.92 -3.21 7.14
CA ILE A 96 0.65 -4.61 7.49
C ILE A 96 0.48 -5.39 6.19
N ASN A 97 1.39 -6.32 5.92
CA ASN A 97 1.32 -7.21 4.77
C ASN A 97 0.77 -8.56 5.23
N VAL A 98 -0.42 -8.92 4.76
CA VAL A 98 -1.01 -10.26 4.87
C VAL A 98 -0.64 -11.02 3.60
N ILE A 99 0.29 -11.95 3.74
CA ILE A 99 0.97 -12.62 2.63
C ILE A 99 0.34 -14.01 2.48
N VAL A 100 -0.27 -14.26 1.32
CA VAL A 100 -0.82 -15.58 0.98
C VAL A 100 0.09 -16.30 0.00
N PRO A 101 0.01 -17.64 -0.10
CA PRO A 101 0.72 -18.39 -1.12
C PRO A 101 0.49 -17.78 -2.51
N GLY A 102 1.57 -17.67 -3.28
CA GLY A 102 1.52 -17.09 -4.62
C GLY A 102 2.18 -17.99 -5.65
N GLU A 103 2.70 -17.36 -6.68
CA GLU A 103 3.05 -18.02 -7.93
C GLU A 103 4.56 -18.06 -8.13
N THR A 104 4.97 -19.09 -8.84
CA THR A 104 6.34 -19.25 -9.33
C THR A 104 6.66 -18.15 -10.33
N PHE A 105 7.77 -17.44 -10.15
CA PHE A 105 8.19 -16.31 -10.99
C PHE A 105 9.61 -16.53 -11.51
N LYS A 106 9.81 -16.50 -12.83
CA LYS A 106 11.13 -16.75 -13.44
C LYS A 106 11.93 -15.46 -13.58
N ILE A 107 13.19 -15.49 -13.14
CA ILE A 107 14.15 -14.38 -13.30
C ILE A 107 15.42 -14.95 -13.94
N GLY A 108 15.61 -14.66 -15.23
CA GLY A 108 16.67 -15.27 -16.03
C GLY A 108 16.55 -16.80 -16.05
N LYS A 109 17.59 -17.50 -15.58
CA LYS A 109 17.62 -18.98 -15.49
C LYS A 109 17.08 -19.53 -14.17
N GLN A 110 16.84 -18.67 -13.17
CA GLN A 110 16.37 -19.09 -11.85
C GLN A 110 14.86 -18.90 -11.69
N THR A 111 14.33 -19.64 -10.72
CA THR A 111 12.93 -19.59 -10.32
C THR A 111 12.84 -18.97 -8.92
N ASP A 112 12.20 -17.81 -8.83
CA ASP A 112 11.81 -17.13 -7.60
C ASP A 112 10.32 -17.40 -7.30
N THR A 113 9.83 -16.98 -6.15
CA THR A 113 8.41 -17.06 -5.77
C THR A 113 7.88 -15.68 -5.41
N LEU A 114 6.80 -15.28 -6.09
CA LEU A 114 6.04 -14.08 -5.75
C LEU A 114 4.74 -14.47 -5.06
N SER A 115 4.72 -14.32 -3.74
CA SER A 115 3.51 -14.45 -2.94
C SER A 115 2.54 -13.32 -3.28
N ARG A 116 1.22 -13.54 -3.19
CA ARG A 116 0.27 -12.42 -3.24
C ARG A 116 0.19 -11.78 -1.85
N SER A 117 -0.07 -10.48 -1.78
CA SER A 117 -0.12 -9.75 -0.53
C SER A 117 -1.27 -8.75 -0.50
N LEU A 118 -2.03 -8.76 0.59
CA LEU A 118 -2.90 -7.66 0.99
C LEU A 118 -2.08 -6.70 1.84
N VAL A 119 -2.04 -5.43 1.48
CA VAL A 119 -1.25 -4.43 2.20
C VAL A 119 -2.19 -3.41 2.84
N PHE A 120 -2.23 -3.36 4.17
CA PHE A 120 -3.05 -2.43 4.93
C PHE A 120 -2.17 -1.34 5.52
N ASN A 121 -2.52 -0.08 5.23
CA ASN A 121 -1.91 1.06 5.90
C ASN A 121 -2.90 1.58 6.92
N ASN A 122 -2.50 1.62 8.19
CA ASN A 122 -3.28 2.18 9.27
C ASN A 122 -2.45 3.20 10.06
N SER A 123 -3.11 4.11 10.78
CA SER A 123 -2.42 5.03 11.67
C SER A 123 -3.31 5.51 12.82
N TYR A 124 -2.74 5.52 14.01
CA TYR A 124 -3.35 6.08 15.21
C TYR A 124 -3.00 7.54 15.45
N ASN A 125 -2.03 8.08 14.69
CA ASN A 125 -1.66 9.50 14.80
C ASN A 125 -2.56 10.44 13.98
N GLY A 126 -3.48 9.87 13.19
CA GLY A 126 -4.46 10.58 12.36
C GLY A 126 -3.89 11.36 11.17
N LYS A 127 -2.58 11.28 10.90
CA LYS A 127 -1.97 11.92 9.71
C LYS A 127 -2.20 11.11 8.44
N MET A 128 -2.39 9.79 8.56
CA MET A 128 -2.67 8.91 7.44
C MET A 128 -4.03 8.25 7.61
N PRO A 129 -4.93 8.32 6.61
CA PRO A 129 -6.17 7.56 6.64
C PRO A 129 -5.87 6.07 6.50
N PHE A 130 -6.79 5.24 7.00
CA PHE A 130 -6.77 3.83 6.67
C PHE A 130 -6.89 3.61 5.17
N LYS A 131 -6.06 2.72 4.63
CA LYS A 131 -6.07 2.35 3.23
C LYS A 131 -5.76 0.87 3.05
N VAL A 132 -6.64 0.16 2.35
CA VAL A 132 -6.27 -1.11 1.72
C VAL A 132 -5.56 -0.79 0.41
N GLN A 133 -4.28 -1.07 0.36
CA GLN A 133 -3.48 -0.92 -0.83
C GLN A 133 -3.84 -2.05 -1.80
N GLY A 134 -4.33 -1.66 -2.97
CA GLY A 134 -4.82 -2.59 -3.97
C GLY A 134 -6.33 -2.59 -4.18
N THR A 135 -7.08 -1.61 -3.70
CA THR A 135 -8.46 -1.41 -4.21
C THR A 135 -8.44 -0.43 -5.39
N VAL A 136 -8.93 -0.84 -6.56
CA VAL A 136 -9.28 0.07 -7.67
C VAL A 136 -10.71 0.52 -7.45
N VAL A 137 -10.93 1.31 -6.40
CA VAL A 137 -12.22 1.95 -6.16
C VAL A 137 -12.01 3.44 -6.37
N ASN A 138 -12.50 3.97 -7.49
CA ASN A 138 -12.41 5.39 -7.77
C ASN A 138 -13.58 6.09 -7.07
N THR A 139 -13.36 6.55 -5.84
CA THR A 139 -14.40 7.07 -4.93
C THR A 139 -15.13 8.34 -5.36
N THR A 140 -14.77 8.95 -6.48
CA THR A 140 -15.31 10.25 -6.88
C THR A 140 -16.10 10.25 -8.17
N THR A 141 -16.30 9.11 -8.81
CA THR A 141 -17.30 8.98 -9.87
C THR A 141 -18.26 7.89 -9.44
N VAL A 142 -19.33 8.32 -8.76
CA VAL A 142 -20.56 7.53 -8.63
C VAL A 142 -21.21 7.56 -10.02
N GLU A 143 -20.58 6.93 -10.99
CA GLU A 143 -21.18 6.69 -12.29
C GLU A 143 -21.13 5.20 -12.51
N LYS A 144 -22.35 4.68 -12.53
CA LYS A 144 -22.81 3.32 -12.70
C LYS A 144 -21.72 2.37 -13.22
N HIS A 145 -21.28 1.51 -12.29
CA HIS A 145 -21.07 0.09 -12.53
C HIS A 145 -19.76 -0.41 -13.18
N GLN A 146 -18.65 -0.28 -12.45
CA GLN A 146 -17.51 -1.18 -12.62
C GLN A 146 -17.56 -2.34 -11.61
N LYS A 147 -17.23 -3.56 -12.04
CA LYS A 147 -16.78 -4.60 -11.10
C LYS A 147 -15.56 -4.02 -10.37
N ALA A 148 -15.67 -3.82 -9.05
CA ALA A 148 -14.53 -3.38 -8.25
C ALA A 148 -13.35 -4.33 -8.52
N ARG A 149 -12.31 -3.82 -9.19
CA ARG A 149 -11.09 -4.58 -9.43
C ARG A 149 -10.18 -4.36 -8.23
N MET A 150 -9.77 -5.46 -7.64
CA MET A 150 -8.61 -5.44 -6.75
C MET A 150 -7.35 -5.42 -7.63
N ARG A 151 -6.35 -4.64 -7.21
CA ARG A 151 -4.96 -4.82 -7.56
C ARG A 151 -4.44 -5.97 -6.74
N ILE A 152 -3.62 -6.79 -7.37
CA ILE A 152 -2.88 -7.83 -6.72
C ILE A 152 -1.52 -7.22 -6.39
N SER A 153 -1.32 -6.90 -5.12
CA SER A 153 0.04 -6.64 -4.64
C SER A 153 0.71 -7.99 -4.40
N TYR A 154 2.03 -8.01 -4.51
CA TYR A 154 2.87 -9.19 -4.33
C TYR A 154 3.78 -8.99 -3.12
N TYR A 155 4.36 -10.07 -2.63
CA TYR A 155 5.40 -10.04 -1.62
C TYR A 155 6.53 -10.94 -2.10
N ARG A 156 7.75 -10.43 -2.02
CA ARG A 156 8.93 -11.17 -2.43
C ARG A 156 9.77 -11.53 -1.22
N GLN A 157 9.85 -12.82 -0.93
CA GLN A 157 10.46 -13.33 0.30
C GLN A 157 11.95 -12.95 0.43
N VAL A 158 12.71 -13.05 -0.67
CA VAL A 158 14.17 -12.72 -0.72
C VAL A 158 14.45 -11.30 -0.24
N CYS A 159 13.51 -10.39 -0.48
CA CYS A 159 13.65 -8.97 -0.14
C CYS A 159 12.78 -8.56 1.04
N SER A 160 11.91 -9.45 1.51
CA SER A 160 10.96 -9.21 2.61
C SER A 160 10.20 -7.89 2.42
N ASN A 161 9.72 -7.65 1.19
CA ASN A 161 9.07 -6.40 0.80
C ASN A 161 7.77 -6.65 0.02
N GLY A 162 6.80 -5.78 0.27
CA GLY A 162 5.58 -5.68 -0.52
C GLY A 162 5.82 -4.94 -1.82
N LEU A 163 5.42 -5.56 -2.93
CA LEU A 163 5.48 -5.03 -4.28
C LEU A 163 4.06 -4.69 -4.74
N MET A 164 3.86 -3.46 -5.19
CA MET A 164 2.52 -2.95 -5.41
C MET A 164 2.00 -3.31 -6.81
N GLY A 165 0.72 -3.66 -6.89
CA GLY A 165 -0.01 -3.93 -8.14
C GLY A 165 -0.29 -2.68 -8.98
N TRP A 166 0.71 -1.85 -9.28
CA TRP A 166 0.53 -0.50 -9.85
C TRP A 166 -0.18 -0.48 -11.21
N SER A 167 0.02 -1.49 -12.07
CA SER A 167 -0.64 -1.54 -13.37
C SER A 167 -2.00 -2.25 -13.33
N ASP A 168 -2.42 -2.84 -12.21
CA ASP A 168 -3.72 -3.52 -12.12
C ASP A 168 -4.92 -2.54 -12.08
N GLU A 169 -4.64 -1.23 -12.08
CA GLU A 169 -5.65 -0.20 -12.34
C GLU A 169 -6.21 -0.26 -13.77
N PHE A 170 -5.50 -0.88 -14.70
CA PHE A 170 -5.84 -0.89 -16.13
C PHE A 170 -6.52 -2.20 -16.54
N MET A 171 -7.32 -2.14 -17.61
CA MET A 171 -8.09 -3.30 -18.05
C MET A 171 -7.21 -4.37 -18.68
N ASN A 172 -6.23 -3.95 -19.47
CA ASN A 172 -5.29 -4.78 -20.20
C ASN A 172 -3.95 -4.04 -20.38
N LEU A 173 -2.97 -4.72 -20.99
CA LEU A 173 -1.61 -4.20 -21.18
C LEU A 173 -1.56 -3.03 -22.18
N ASP A 174 -2.38 -3.08 -23.22
CA ASP A 174 -2.40 -2.08 -24.28
C ASP A 174 -2.93 -0.74 -23.76
N ASP A 175 -3.99 -0.77 -22.94
CA ASP A 175 -4.52 0.42 -22.26
C ASP A 175 -3.47 1.05 -21.34
N TYR A 176 -2.76 0.21 -20.59
CA TYR A 176 -1.68 0.66 -19.72
C TYR A 176 -0.52 1.28 -20.52
N LEU A 177 -0.07 0.62 -21.59
CA LEU A 177 1.00 1.12 -22.46
C LEU A 177 0.59 2.45 -23.13
N ASN A 178 -0.62 2.52 -23.66
CA ASN A 178 -1.16 3.75 -24.24
C ASN A 178 -1.17 4.90 -23.22
N TRP A 179 -1.50 4.61 -21.97
CA TRP A 179 -1.45 5.60 -20.89
C TRP A 179 -0.01 6.06 -20.58
N LEU A 180 0.95 5.14 -20.54
CA LEU A 180 2.37 5.46 -20.34
C LEU A 180 2.88 6.38 -21.46
N LEU A 181 2.59 6.05 -22.72
CA LEU A 181 3.05 6.77 -23.91
C LEU A 181 2.44 8.17 -24.05
N LYS A 182 1.17 8.34 -23.68
CA LYS A 182 0.50 9.66 -23.67
C LYS A 182 1.04 10.59 -22.57
N GLY A 183 1.82 10.05 -21.64
CA GLY A 183 2.36 10.75 -20.49
C GLY A 183 1.35 10.92 -19.36
N LYS A 184 1.84 10.96 -18.12
CA LYS A 184 0.98 11.15 -16.94
C LYS A 184 0.25 12.49 -17.04
N PRO A 185 -1.10 12.52 -16.96
CA PRO A 185 -1.86 13.75 -17.02
C PRO A 185 -1.44 14.72 -15.90
N LYS A 186 -1.08 15.96 -16.29
CA LYS A 186 -0.55 16.99 -15.37
C LYS A 186 -1.59 17.60 -14.43
N LYS A 187 -2.89 17.42 -14.72
CA LYS A 187 -4.02 17.94 -13.92
C LYS A 187 -4.87 16.79 -13.39
N TYR A 188 -5.32 16.90 -12.13
CA TYR A 188 -6.13 15.88 -11.46
C TYR A 188 -7.42 15.52 -12.22
N LYS A 189 -8.11 16.52 -12.81
CA LYS A 189 -9.32 16.28 -13.64
C LYS A 189 -9.01 15.42 -14.88
N ASN A 190 -7.97 15.79 -15.63
CA ASN A 190 -7.52 15.02 -16.78
C ASN A 190 -7.02 13.62 -16.38
N ALA A 191 -6.43 13.48 -15.18
CA ALA A 191 -6.04 12.18 -14.65
C ALA A 191 -7.23 11.28 -14.32
N LYS A 192 -8.33 11.88 -13.86
CA LYS A 192 -9.59 11.18 -13.65
C LYS A 192 -10.16 10.76 -15.00
N GLU A 193 -10.36 11.70 -15.91
CA GLU A 193 -10.92 11.46 -17.25
C GLU A 193 -10.14 10.43 -18.06
N VAL A 194 -8.80 10.50 -18.09
CA VAL A 194 -7.99 9.53 -18.85
C VAL A 194 -8.00 8.16 -18.19
N LYS A 195 -7.98 8.06 -16.85
CA LYS A 195 -8.12 6.77 -16.17
C LYS A 195 -9.53 6.18 -16.29
N THR A 196 -10.55 7.01 -16.49
CA THR A 196 -11.95 6.59 -16.69
C THR A 196 -12.38 6.47 -18.16
N SER A 197 -11.63 7.03 -19.12
CA SER A 197 -11.98 7.02 -20.55
C SER A 197 -11.73 5.66 -21.23
N PHE A 198 -11.14 4.71 -20.50
CA PHE A 198 -10.98 3.34 -20.96
C PHE A 198 -12.27 2.56 -20.63
N GLN A 199 -13.24 2.66 -21.56
CA GLN A 199 -14.59 2.06 -21.58
C GLN A 199 -15.50 2.34 -20.35
N GLU A 200 -16.67 2.91 -20.64
CA GLU A 200 -17.84 2.84 -19.75
C GLU A 200 -18.15 1.36 -19.45
N ALA A 201 -18.01 0.96 -18.20
CA ALA A 201 -18.48 -0.34 -17.75
C ALA A 201 -19.91 -0.18 -17.23
N TYR A 202 -20.82 -1.03 -17.70
CA TYR A 202 -22.21 -1.10 -17.25
C TYR A 202 -22.39 -2.24 -16.23
N THR A 203 -23.33 -2.11 -15.31
CA THR A 203 -23.88 -3.21 -14.51
C THR A 203 -25.35 -2.92 -14.17
N TYR A 204 -25.94 -3.88 -13.49
CA TYR A 204 -27.34 -3.98 -13.11
C TYR A 204 -27.67 -3.09 -11.91
N GLN A 205 -28.73 -2.30 -12.02
CA GLN A 205 -29.55 -1.93 -10.87
C GLN A 205 -30.69 -2.94 -10.79
N GLU A 206 -30.55 -3.98 -9.97
CA GLU A 206 -31.75 -4.59 -9.39
C GLU A 206 -31.99 -3.88 -8.07
N ARG A 207 -32.98 -2.97 -8.07
CA ARG A 207 -33.63 -2.51 -6.85
C ARG A 207 -34.33 -3.72 -6.24
N ILE A 208 -33.82 -4.21 -5.13
CA ILE A 208 -34.66 -4.91 -4.16
C ILE A 208 -34.58 -4.06 -2.88
N GLY A 209 -35.76 -3.74 -2.35
CA GLY A 209 -35.98 -2.65 -1.39
C GLY A 209 -35.13 -2.71 -0.12
N GLU A 210 -34.96 -1.52 0.48
CA GLU A 210 -34.56 -1.32 1.87
C GLU A 210 -33.21 -1.91 2.30
N GLU A 211 -32.12 -1.23 1.94
CA GLU A 211 -31.00 -0.88 2.83
C GLU A 211 -30.03 -0.01 2.03
N SER A 212 -29.53 1.08 2.62
CA SER A 212 -28.64 2.01 1.94
C SER A 212 -27.31 1.33 1.58
N ASP A 213 -27.12 1.01 0.30
CA ASP A 213 -25.93 0.35 -0.22
C ASP A 213 -24.64 1.11 0.14
N LEU A 214 -23.78 0.42 0.90
CA LEU A 214 -22.47 0.89 1.34
C LEU A 214 -21.55 1.17 0.15
N VAL A 215 -21.31 2.45 -0.11
CA VAL A 215 -20.34 2.91 -1.10
C VAL A 215 -18.95 2.42 -0.70
N LEU A 216 -18.38 1.51 -1.50
CA LEU A 216 -16.98 1.09 -1.38
C LEU A 216 -16.10 2.35 -1.48
N SER A 217 -15.35 2.67 -0.42
CA SER A 217 -14.40 3.78 -0.43
C SER A 217 -12.95 3.30 -0.54
N ARG A 218 -12.07 4.01 -1.26
CA ARG A 218 -10.61 3.76 -1.29
C ARG A 218 -9.90 4.29 -0.05
N LYS A 219 -10.51 5.28 0.61
CA LYS A 219 -9.94 5.97 1.76
C LYS A 219 -11.04 6.17 2.79
N PHE A 220 -10.85 5.62 3.96
CA PHE A 220 -11.76 5.87 5.07
C PHE A 220 -11.16 6.96 5.92
N HIS A 221 -11.81 8.12 5.90
CA HIS A 221 -11.52 9.15 6.87
C HIS A 221 -12.06 8.66 8.21
N HIS A 222 -11.24 8.78 9.24
CA HIS A 222 -11.63 8.41 10.61
C HIS A 222 -12.79 9.25 11.15
N LYS A 223 -13.10 10.40 10.54
CA LYS A 223 -14.20 11.26 10.99
C LYS A 223 -15.57 10.64 10.64
N GLY A 224 -16.37 10.31 11.66
CA GLY A 224 -17.74 9.79 11.51
C GLY A 224 -17.85 8.39 10.90
N LEU A 225 -16.81 7.56 11.04
CA LEU A 225 -16.79 6.22 10.45
C LEU A 225 -17.65 5.25 11.28
N ASN A 226 -18.63 4.61 10.64
CA ASN A 226 -19.29 3.45 11.22
C ASN A 226 -18.38 2.22 11.12
N VAL A 227 -17.86 1.75 12.26
CA VAL A 227 -16.89 0.65 12.33
C VAL A 227 -17.47 -0.68 11.84
N ALA A 228 -18.74 -0.96 12.12
CA ALA A 228 -19.39 -2.20 11.66
C ALA A 228 -19.53 -2.24 10.13
N HIS A 229 -19.91 -1.12 9.52
CA HIS A 229 -19.94 -0.98 8.06
C HIS A 229 -18.53 -1.10 7.44
N PHE A 230 -17.52 -0.58 8.12
CA PHE A 230 -16.15 -0.68 7.69
C PHE A 230 -15.63 -2.13 7.76
N GLU A 231 -16.03 -2.91 8.77
CA GLU A 231 -15.73 -4.34 8.85
C GLU A 231 -16.32 -5.12 7.68
N GLN A 232 -17.61 -4.91 7.36
CA GLN A 232 -18.24 -5.51 6.18
C GLN A 232 -17.55 -5.13 4.86
N TYR A 233 -17.06 -3.89 4.77
CA TYR A 233 -16.26 -3.46 3.63
C TYR A 233 -14.96 -4.25 3.52
N LEU A 234 -14.24 -4.46 4.63
CA LEU A 234 -13.00 -5.22 4.64
C LEU A 234 -13.24 -6.68 4.22
N GLU A 235 -14.33 -7.29 4.68
CA GLU A 235 -14.71 -8.64 4.27
C GLU A 235 -14.89 -8.74 2.75
N LYS A 236 -15.63 -7.81 2.14
CA LYS A 236 -15.83 -7.75 0.68
C LYS A 236 -14.51 -7.59 -0.06
N VAL A 237 -13.63 -6.71 0.42
CA VAL A 237 -12.32 -6.45 -0.18
C VAL A 237 -11.42 -7.68 -0.11
N ILE A 238 -11.32 -8.32 1.05
CA ILE A 238 -10.50 -9.52 1.24
C ILE A 238 -11.07 -10.68 0.40
N GLY A 239 -12.38 -10.88 0.38
CA GLY A 239 -13.02 -11.88 -0.48
C GLY A 239 -12.71 -11.68 -1.96
N GLN A 240 -12.75 -10.43 -2.44
CA GLN A 240 -12.36 -10.09 -3.81
C GLN A 240 -10.89 -10.43 -4.10
N PHE A 241 -9.97 -10.06 -3.20
CA PHE A 241 -8.54 -10.43 -3.34
C PHE A 241 -8.34 -11.93 -3.48
N LEU A 242 -8.97 -12.71 -2.60
CA LEU A 242 -8.81 -14.16 -2.58
C LEU A 242 -9.32 -14.80 -3.88
N SER A 243 -10.39 -14.26 -4.47
CA SER A 243 -10.94 -14.74 -5.75
C SER A 243 -10.10 -14.40 -6.98
N GLN A 244 -9.19 -13.43 -6.89
CA GLN A 244 -8.35 -13.01 -8.01
C GLN A 244 -7.09 -13.85 -8.12
N LYS A 245 -6.86 -14.44 -9.30
CA LYS A 245 -5.68 -15.29 -9.53
C LYS A 245 -4.44 -14.48 -9.95
N ASN A 246 -4.55 -13.60 -10.93
CA ASN A 246 -3.39 -12.89 -11.52
C ASN A 246 -3.74 -11.44 -11.86
N GLY A 247 -2.72 -10.57 -11.78
CA GLY A 247 -2.81 -9.15 -12.11
C GLY A 247 -2.02 -8.80 -13.39
N LEU A 248 -2.34 -7.66 -14.00
CA LEU A 248 -1.56 -7.09 -15.09
C LEU A 248 -0.12 -6.80 -14.67
N THR A 249 0.09 -6.47 -13.40
CA THR A 249 1.39 -6.14 -12.80
C THR A 249 2.37 -7.30 -12.92
N LEU A 250 1.90 -8.55 -12.74
CA LEU A 250 2.76 -9.71 -12.93
C LEU A 250 3.30 -9.79 -14.36
N LYS A 251 2.46 -9.53 -15.36
CA LYS A 251 2.90 -9.49 -16.77
C LYS A 251 3.94 -8.41 -17.02
N VAL A 252 3.81 -7.25 -16.36
CA VAL A 252 4.80 -6.18 -16.44
C VAL A 252 6.12 -6.60 -15.78
N TYR A 253 6.07 -7.27 -14.62
CA TYR A 253 7.25 -7.82 -13.97
C TYR A 253 7.96 -8.84 -14.85
N GLU A 254 7.22 -9.74 -15.51
CA GLU A 254 7.78 -10.72 -16.45
C GLU A 254 8.47 -10.04 -17.65
N ARG A 255 7.95 -8.90 -18.12
CA ARG A 255 8.57 -8.11 -19.19
C ARG A 255 9.85 -7.45 -18.71
N MET A 256 9.82 -6.82 -17.53
CA MET A 256 11.00 -6.22 -16.90
C MET A 256 12.11 -7.25 -16.65
N ALA A 257 11.75 -8.46 -16.22
CA ALA A 257 12.71 -9.53 -15.93
C ALA A 257 13.42 -10.08 -17.18
N LYS A 258 12.84 -9.86 -18.37
CA LYS A 258 13.43 -10.28 -19.66
C LYS A 258 14.32 -9.23 -20.29
N GLN A 259 14.36 -8.00 -19.76
CA GLN A 259 15.13 -6.91 -20.35
C GLN A 259 16.42 -6.68 -19.55
N PRO A 260 17.58 -7.06 -20.10
CA PRO A 260 18.88 -6.82 -19.46
C PRO A 260 19.16 -5.32 -19.36
N ILE A 261 19.97 -4.94 -18.37
CA ILE A 261 20.40 -3.56 -18.19
C ILE A 261 21.87 -3.50 -17.73
N THR A 262 22.61 -2.50 -18.21
CA THR A 262 23.96 -2.23 -17.69
C THR A 262 23.90 -1.39 -16.42
N ASN A 263 24.95 -1.45 -15.60
CA ASN A 263 25.02 -0.67 -14.36
C ASN A 263 24.94 0.84 -14.60
N GLU A 264 25.56 1.35 -15.67
CA GLU A 264 25.52 2.77 -16.02
C GLU A 264 24.10 3.21 -16.39
N ARG A 265 23.37 2.39 -17.16
CA ARG A 265 21.98 2.69 -17.53
C ARG A 265 21.07 2.60 -16.30
N ALA A 266 21.29 1.61 -15.42
CA ALA A 266 20.52 1.46 -14.19
C ALA A 266 20.68 2.67 -13.26
N GLU A 267 21.91 3.14 -13.03
CA GLU A 267 22.16 4.33 -12.22
C GLU A 267 21.49 5.57 -12.83
N LYS A 268 21.60 5.75 -14.15
CA LYS A 268 20.94 6.85 -14.87
C LYS A 268 19.42 6.83 -14.68
N LEU A 269 18.78 5.66 -14.79
CA LEU A 269 17.33 5.53 -14.61
C LEU A 269 16.88 5.88 -13.18
N LEU A 270 17.65 5.50 -12.15
CA LEU A 270 17.31 5.87 -10.77
C LEU A 270 17.38 7.39 -10.54
N VAL A 271 18.32 8.06 -11.20
CA VAL A 271 18.45 9.52 -11.17
C VAL A 271 17.32 10.20 -11.95
N GLU A 272 16.99 9.70 -13.13
CA GLU A 272 15.87 10.19 -13.96
C GLU A 272 14.53 10.07 -13.21
N ALA A 273 14.35 8.97 -12.47
CA ALA A 273 13.21 8.75 -11.58
C ALA A 273 13.21 9.64 -10.33
N LYS A 274 14.23 10.48 -10.14
CA LYS A 274 14.43 11.39 -9.00
C LYS A 274 14.59 10.69 -7.65
N LEU A 275 15.10 9.47 -7.64
CA LEU A 275 15.45 8.81 -6.39
C LEU A 275 16.62 9.55 -5.72
N PRO A 276 16.54 9.90 -4.42
CA PRO A 276 17.63 10.56 -3.72
C PRO A 276 18.96 9.81 -3.87
N LYS A 277 20.07 10.53 -4.11
CA LYS A 277 21.38 9.96 -4.45
C LYS A 277 21.84 8.82 -3.52
N MET A 278 21.63 8.96 -2.21
CA MET A 278 21.98 7.88 -1.27
C MET A 278 21.12 6.63 -1.47
N LEU A 279 19.82 6.78 -1.71
CA LEU A 279 18.91 5.67 -1.97
C LEU A 279 19.22 5.03 -3.33
N ALA A 280 19.56 5.81 -4.35
CA ALA A 280 20.02 5.27 -5.62
C ALA A 280 21.28 4.40 -5.48
N ARG A 281 22.28 4.88 -4.72
CA ARG A 281 23.49 4.10 -4.44
C ARG A 281 23.19 2.82 -3.67
N GLN A 282 22.31 2.87 -2.67
CA GLN A 282 21.89 1.69 -1.91
C GLN A 282 21.09 0.70 -2.78
N ALA A 283 20.24 1.19 -3.68
CA ALA A 283 19.54 0.36 -4.65
C ALA A 283 20.51 -0.35 -5.61
N MET A 284 21.55 0.33 -6.12
CA MET A 284 22.56 -0.32 -6.96
C MET A 284 23.31 -1.42 -6.21
N ALA A 285 23.73 -1.16 -4.95
CA ALA A 285 24.38 -2.18 -4.12
C ALA A 285 23.44 -3.36 -3.82
N ARG A 286 22.16 -3.08 -3.61
CA ARG A 286 21.13 -4.10 -3.39
C ARG A 286 20.90 -4.94 -4.65
N MET A 287 20.85 -4.33 -5.82
CA MET A 287 20.70 -5.04 -7.10
C MET A 287 21.85 -6.02 -7.29
N ALA A 288 23.09 -5.60 -7.04
CA ALA A 288 24.28 -6.46 -7.13
C ALA A 288 24.22 -7.67 -6.18
N GLU A 289 23.70 -7.49 -4.97
CA GLU A 289 23.49 -8.60 -4.03
C GLU A 289 22.39 -9.56 -4.52
N GLU A 290 21.30 -9.04 -5.11
CA GLU A 290 20.23 -9.87 -5.67
C GLU A 290 20.67 -10.66 -6.90
N GLU A 291 21.52 -10.09 -7.76
CA GLU A 291 22.16 -10.80 -8.87
C GLU A 291 22.94 -12.03 -8.36
N ARG A 292 23.70 -11.84 -7.28
CA ARG A 292 24.49 -12.91 -6.64
C ARG A 292 23.58 -13.99 -6.05
N LEU A 293 22.55 -13.59 -5.30
CA LEU A 293 21.61 -14.53 -4.67
C LEU A 293 20.82 -15.33 -5.69
N LEU A 294 20.44 -14.70 -6.80
CA LEU A 294 19.64 -15.33 -7.86
C LEU A 294 20.49 -15.85 -9.02
N SER A 295 21.82 -15.82 -8.95
CA SER A 295 22.71 -16.21 -10.06
C SER A 295 22.20 -15.69 -11.42
N SER A 296 21.83 -14.42 -11.46
CA SER A 296 21.13 -13.77 -12.59
C SER A 296 21.87 -12.51 -13.02
N GLU A 297 21.71 -12.13 -14.28
CA GLU A 297 22.22 -10.87 -14.81
C GLU A 297 21.28 -9.70 -14.46
N SER A 298 21.85 -8.50 -14.33
CA SER A 298 21.12 -7.23 -14.18
C SER A 298 20.01 -7.11 -15.21
N ASN A 299 18.80 -6.84 -14.71
CA ASN A 299 17.63 -6.59 -15.53
C ASN A 299 16.73 -5.54 -14.85
N LEU A 300 15.76 -5.00 -15.60
CA LEU A 300 14.87 -3.95 -15.09
C LEU A 300 14.08 -4.39 -13.84
N TRP A 301 13.78 -5.68 -13.72
CA TRP A 301 13.05 -6.21 -12.57
C TRP A 301 13.88 -6.19 -11.29
N LEU A 302 15.15 -6.60 -11.35
CA LEU A 302 16.07 -6.51 -10.21
C LEU A 302 16.31 -5.06 -9.81
N LEU A 303 16.42 -4.14 -10.78
CA LEU A 303 16.52 -2.71 -10.50
C LEU A 303 15.30 -2.16 -9.75
N TYR A 304 14.09 -2.51 -10.21
CA TYR A 304 12.84 -2.11 -9.55
C TYR A 304 12.79 -2.64 -8.10
N ASN A 305 13.09 -3.93 -7.91
CA ASN A 305 13.05 -4.57 -6.58
C ASN A 305 14.05 -3.92 -5.62
N ALA A 306 15.26 -3.66 -6.09
CA ALA A 306 16.29 -3.06 -5.26
C ALA A 306 15.93 -1.62 -4.85
N ALA A 307 15.33 -0.85 -5.76
CA ALA A 307 14.80 0.48 -5.46
C ALA A 307 13.65 0.44 -4.45
N ASN A 308 12.68 -0.47 -4.64
CA ASN A 308 11.57 -0.67 -3.70
C ASN A 308 12.09 -1.10 -2.31
N PHE A 309 12.96 -2.11 -2.24
CA PHE A 309 13.58 -2.56 -0.99
C PHE A 309 14.22 -1.40 -0.24
N THR A 310 15.01 -0.59 -0.94
CA THR A 310 15.70 0.56 -0.35
C THR A 310 14.72 1.62 0.13
N LEU A 311 13.67 1.90 -0.66
CA LEU A 311 12.61 2.84 -0.30
C LEU A 311 11.86 2.45 0.97
N PHE A 312 11.81 1.19 1.37
CA PHE A 312 11.12 0.78 2.59
C PHE A 312 12.04 0.28 3.71
N GLY A 313 13.29 -0.07 3.41
CA GLY A 313 14.29 -0.54 4.37
C GLY A 313 15.28 0.53 4.85
N ALA A 314 15.55 1.55 4.05
CA ALA A 314 16.56 2.56 4.38
C ALA A 314 16.06 3.64 5.34
N GLN A 315 16.96 4.08 6.22
CA GLN A 315 16.77 5.28 7.03
C GLN A 315 16.80 6.51 6.12
N ALA A 316 15.62 7.05 5.87
CA ALA A 316 15.41 8.24 5.05
C ALA A 316 14.33 9.12 5.70
N SER A 317 14.42 10.42 5.48
CA SER A 317 13.45 11.41 5.98
C SER A 317 12.09 11.39 5.25
N LEU A 318 11.82 10.36 4.45
CA LEU A 318 10.58 10.19 3.71
C LEU A 318 9.49 9.54 4.57
N SER A 319 8.27 10.08 4.50
CA SER A 319 7.07 9.43 5.04
C SER A 319 6.76 8.14 4.29
N ILE A 320 5.97 7.24 4.89
CA ILE A 320 5.49 6.02 4.20
C ILE A 320 4.77 6.37 2.89
N ASN A 321 3.95 7.42 2.89
CA ASN A 321 3.22 7.86 1.70
C ASN A 321 4.15 8.38 0.59
N ASP A 322 5.19 9.14 0.93
CA ASP A 322 6.15 9.63 -0.06
C ASP A 322 7.00 8.50 -0.65
N ARG A 323 7.32 7.48 0.16
CA ARG A 323 7.98 6.25 -0.32
C ARG A 323 7.12 5.53 -1.35
N TYR A 324 5.81 5.38 -1.11
CA TYR A 324 4.88 4.79 -2.11
C TYR A 324 4.76 5.63 -3.39
N ARG A 325 4.74 6.96 -3.30
CA ARG A 325 4.72 7.82 -4.50
C ARG A 325 5.97 7.64 -5.35
N GLN A 326 7.12 7.53 -4.70
CA GLN A 326 8.40 7.31 -5.36
C GLN A 326 8.49 5.91 -5.98
N ASP A 327 7.98 4.89 -5.28
CA ASP A 327 7.87 3.52 -5.80
C ASP A 327 6.98 3.44 -7.05
N GLU A 328 5.81 4.08 -7.02
CA GLU A 328 4.90 4.19 -8.18
C GLU A 328 5.58 4.90 -9.37
N ALA A 329 6.34 5.96 -9.11
CA ALA A 329 7.06 6.69 -10.15
C ALA A 329 8.10 5.80 -10.86
N ILE A 330 8.96 5.14 -10.08
CA ILE A 330 10.01 4.24 -10.59
C ILE A 330 9.38 3.07 -11.36
N PHE A 331 8.34 2.44 -10.82
CA PHE A 331 7.65 1.35 -11.49
C PHE A 331 7.18 1.74 -12.90
N HIS A 332 6.49 2.89 -13.04
CA HIS A 332 5.95 3.30 -14.33
C HIS A 332 7.03 3.67 -15.35
N GLU A 333 8.15 4.24 -14.90
CA GLU A 333 9.27 4.58 -15.78
C GLU A 333 9.94 3.31 -16.33
N LEU A 334 10.24 2.34 -15.45
CA LEU A 334 10.80 1.05 -15.86
C LEU A 334 9.80 0.23 -16.69
N ALA A 335 8.50 0.31 -16.39
CA ALA A 335 7.46 -0.35 -17.17
C ALA A 335 7.34 0.23 -18.58
N THR A 336 7.60 1.53 -18.75
CA THR A 336 7.61 2.16 -20.07
C THR A 336 8.69 1.51 -20.92
N LEU A 337 9.93 1.45 -20.42
CA LEU A 337 11.05 0.80 -21.12
C LEU A 337 10.74 -0.66 -21.46
N ALA A 338 10.28 -1.43 -20.46
CA ALA A 338 9.91 -2.85 -20.57
C ALA A 338 8.85 -3.18 -21.62
N LEU A 339 8.02 -2.19 -21.98
CA LEU A 339 6.90 -2.39 -22.89
C LEU A 339 7.12 -1.72 -24.25
N THR A 340 8.11 -0.85 -24.39
CA THR A 340 8.40 -0.13 -25.65
C THR A 340 9.67 -0.56 -26.34
N GLU A 341 10.68 -1.01 -25.60
CA GLU A 341 11.95 -1.47 -26.16
C GLU A 341 11.85 -2.98 -26.42
N ASN A 342 11.79 -3.37 -27.70
CA ASN A 342 11.78 -4.77 -28.13
C ASN A 342 13.21 -5.29 -28.33
#